data_AF-A0A3D2IPQ6-F1
#
_entry.id   AF-A0A3D2IPQ6-F1
#
_cell.length_a   1.000
_cell.length_b   1.000
_cell.length_c   1.000
_cell.angle_alpha   90.00
_cell.angle_beta   90.00
_cell.angle_gamma   90.00
#
_symmetry.space_group_name_H-M   'P 1'
#
loop_
_entity.id
_entity.type
_entity.pdbx_description
1 polymer ?
#
loop_
_entity_poly.entity_id
_entity_poly.type
_entity_poly.pdbx_seq_one_letter_code
_entity_poly.pdbx_strand_id
1 'polypeptide(L)'
;MFCRKCGAEIRPNAKFCGKCGAQAPIQTETPGRDTGSRNTAAWNTASKSTASGNTASKSTTSGNTASGNTASWNTSRPDDSGQSAATKTRTKKNNTMSLEELLALATRYGDAEDYRQQLPILQHAQKQYPDVAGIYNLMGIAHRNLGDYYQAVECYRRASELEPDNGVFLTNTGIVLLSSNHADESLAFFEKGLPLLKKADSPAYPSALGNYALALAKSGYSDNAVRCIKEAALLGYANAGEVRRQMEALGIFYH
;
A
#
# COMPACT_ATOMS: atom_id res chain seq x y z
N MET A 1 13.24 -1.45 33.97
CA MET A 1 12.61 -0.35 33.19
C MET A 1 11.65 -1.00 32.20
N PHE A 2 10.47 -0.45 31.94
CA PHE A 2 9.50 -1.06 31.01
C PHE A 2 9.39 -0.29 29.71
N CYS A 3 9.24 -1.00 28.60
CA CYS A 3 9.05 -0.42 27.28
C CYS A 3 7.69 0.28 27.19
N ARG A 4 7.66 1.58 26.89
CA ARG A 4 6.41 2.34 26.74
C ARG A 4 5.55 1.87 25.55
N LYS A 5 6.17 1.18 24.57
CA LYS A 5 5.47 0.70 23.38
C LYS A 5 4.83 -0.68 23.55
N CYS A 6 5.46 -1.59 24.29
CA CYS A 6 4.98 -2.98 24.39
C CYS A 6 4.91 -3.54 25.82
N GLY A 7 5.23 -2.75 26.84
CA GLY A 7 5.21 -3.17 28.24
C GLY A 7 6.30 -4.17 28.65
N ALA A 8 7.16 -4.62 27.73
CA ALA A 8 8.21 -5.59 28.06
C ALA A 8 9.30 -4.98 28.95
N GLU A 9 9.88 -5.80 29.81
CA GLU A 9 11.01 -5.41 30.65
C GLU A 9 12.28 -5.20 29.80
N ILE A 10 12.93 -4.06 29.99
CA ILE A 10 14.15 -3.66 29.30
C ILE A 10 15.32 -3.88 30.25
N ARG A 11 16.35 -4.60 29.76
CA ARG A 11 17.61 -4.82 30.49
C ARG A 11 18.27 -3.47 30.84
N PRO A 12 18.89 -3.33 32.02
CA PRO A 12 19.65 -2.13 32.37
C PRO A 12 20.67 -1.79 31.28
N ASN A 13 20.79 -0.51 30.90
CA ASN A 13 21.70 0.01 29.85
C ASN A 13 21.43 -0.43 28.39
N ALA A 14 20.33 -1.16 28.11
CA ALA A 14 19.96 -1.47 26.73
C ALA A 14 19.42 -0.23 26.01
N LYS A 15 19.99 0.13 24.86
CA LYS A 15 19.53 1.27 24.03
C LYS A 15 18.17 1.02 23.38
N PHE A 16 17.78 -0.24 23.21
CA PHE A 16 16.56 -0.66 22.54
C PHE A 16 15.87 -1.80 23.29
N CYS A 17 14.54 -1.89 23.16
CA CYS A 17 13.74 -3.00 23.65
C CYS A 17 13.99 -4.24 22.78
N GLY A 18 14.47 -5.33 23.37
CA GLY A 18 14.72 -6.58 22.66
C GLY A 18 13.47 -7.26 22.08
N LYS A 19 12.26 -6.85 22.49
CA LYS A 19 11.00 -7.43 22.00
C LYS A 19 10.41 -6.71 20.80
N CYS A 20 10.48 -5.37 20.77
CA CYS A 20 9.82 -4.57 19.73
C CYS A 20 10.72 -3.53 19.05
N GLY A 21 12.01 -3.50 19.39
CA GLY A 21 13.00 -2.58 18.80
C GLY A 21 12.87 -1.11 19.21
N ALA A 22 11.89 -0.74 20.05
CA ALA A 22 11.70 0.65 20.45
C ALA A 22 12.86 1.17 21.32
N GLN A 23 13.26 2.43 21.13
CA GLN A 23 14.30 3.09 21.92
C GLN A 23 13.94 3.06 23.41
N ALA A 24 14.88 2.63 24.26
CA ALA A 24 14.70 2.67 25.71
C ALA A 24 14.72 4.13 26.20
N PRO A 25 13.90 4.48 27.21
CA PRO A 25 13.91 5.83 27.77
C PRO A 25 15.29 6.14 28.37
N ILE A 26 15.88 7.27 27.95
CA ILE A 26 17.20 7.73 28.38
C ILE A 26 17.11 8.11 29.87
N GLN A 27 17.93 7.49 30.73
CA GLN A 27 18.11 7.98 32.09
C GLN A 27 18.99 9.23 32.02
N THR A 28 18.38 10.40 32.10
CA THR A 28 19.12 11.62 32.45
C THR A 28 19.34 11.57 33.96
N GLU A 29 20.54 11.21 34.38
CA GLU A 29 20.99 11.45 35.75
C GLU A 29 21.03 12.97 35.97
N THR A 30 20.14 13.49 36.80
CA THR A 30 20.25 14.86 37.32
C THR A 30 20.95 14.81 38.67
N PRO A 31 22.07 15.53 38.87
CA PRO A 31 22.60 15.74 40.21
C PRO A 31 21.84 16.90 40.89
N GLY A 32 21.19 16.58 42.02
CA GLY A 32 21.17 17.39 43.25
C GLY A 32 20.56 18.79 43.26
N ARG A 33 19.42 18.88 43.98
CA ARG A 33 18.93 19.97 44.87
C ARG A 33 18.86 21.41 44.33
N ASP A 34 17.65 21.98 44.34
CA ASP A 34 17.33 22.94 45.39
C ASP A 34 15.82 23.16 45.57
N THR A 35 15.46 23.33 46.83
CA THR A 35 14.12 23.53 47.39
C THR A 35 13.63 24.95 47.18
N GLY A 36 12.38 25.14 46.76
CA GLY A 36 11.79 26.49 46.68
C GLY A 36 10.30 26.48 46.40
N SER A 37 9.50 26.49 47.46
CA SER A 37 8.06 26.72 47.47
C SER A 37 7.64 27.97 46.70
N ARG A 38 6.46 27.95 46.04
CA ARG A 38 5.28 28.76 46.41
C ARG A 38 4.10 28.56 45.44
N ASN A 39 2.94 28.28 46.05
CA ASN A 39 1.61 28.59 45.55
C ASN A 39 1.50 30.07 45.14
N THR A 40 0.70 30.39 44.11
CA THR A 40 -0.61 31.08 44.24
C THR A 40 -1.21 31.45 42.87
N ALA A 41 -2.53 31.49 42.83
CA ALA A 41 -3.42 31.79 41.71
C ALA A 41 -3.52 33.30 41.33
N ALA A 42 -3.94 33.58 40.09
CA ALA A 42 -4.72 34.76 39.62
C ALA A 42 -5.04 34.52 38.12
N TRP A 43 -6.26 34.33 37.63
CA TRP A 43 -7.41 35.24 37.42
C TRP A 43 -7.15 36.50 36.58
N ASN A 44 -7.78 36.49 35.39
CA ASN A 44 -8.34 37.57 34.56
C ASN A 44 -7.43 38.69 33.99
N THR A 45 -7.49 38.91 32.67
CA THR A 45 -8.45 39.86 32.06
C THR A 45 -8.39 39.86 30.52
N ALA A 46 -9.53 40.23 29.94
CA ALA A 46 -9.88 40.18 28.53
C ALA A 46 -9.36 41.36 27.71
N SER A 47 -9.29 41.18 26.38
CA SER A 47 -9.70 42.21 25.41
C SER A 47 -10.26 41.54 24.15
N LYS A 48 -11.54 41.81 23.88
CA LYS A 48 -12.28 41.50 22.65
C LYS A 48 -11.79 42.41 21.52
N SER A 49 -11.70 41.95 20.27
CA SER A 49 -12.71 42.12 19.20
C SER A 49 -11.89 42.26 17.89
N THR A 50 -12.28 41.90 16.68
CA THR A 50 -13.56 41.74 15.98
C THR A 50 -13.40 40.74 14.82
N ALA A 51 -14.54 40.19 14.39
CA ALA A 51 -14.70 39.19 13.33
C ALA A 51 -14.51 39.70 11.90
N SER A 52 -14.01 38.83 11.02
CA SER A 52 -14.46 38.51 9.65
C SER A 52 -13.42 37.52 9.09
N GLY A 53 -13.66 36.49 8.30
CA GLY A 53 -14.80 35.92 7.61
C GLY A 53 -14.18 34.82 6.72
N ASN A 54 -14.82 33.65 6.64
CA ASN A 54 -14.66 32.58 5.64
C ASN A 54 -13.29 32.36 4.97
N THR A 55 -12.74 31.16 5.11
CA THR A 55 -12.89 30.09 4.09
C THR A 55 -12.16 28.83 4.57
N ALA A 56 -12.88 27.70 4.58
CA ALA A 56 -12.28 26.39 4.75
C ALA A 56 -11.52 26.03 3.46
N SER A 57 -10.20 26.17 3.48
CA SER A 57 -9.35 25.62 2.43
C SER A 57 -9.31 24.10 2.56
N LYS A 58 -10.12 23.43 1.72
CA LYS A 58 -9.91 22.05 1.31
C LYS A 58 -8.48 21.94 0.77
N SER A 59 -7.56 21.31 1.50
CA SER A 59 -6.35 20.77 0.89
C SER A 59 -6.72 19.43 0.27
N THR A 60 -6.73 19.47 -1.06
CA THR A 60 -6.99 18.36 -1.97
C THR A 60 -5.91 17.30 -1.80
N THR A 61 -6.22 16.20 -1.11
CA THR A 61 -5.50 14.94 -1.32
C THR A 61 -5.88 14.49 -2.73
N SER A 62 -4.98 14.72 -3.69
CA SER A 62 -5.13 14.20 -5.05
C SER A 62 -5.12 12.67 -4.96
N GLY A 63 -6.32 12.09 -5.05
CA GLY A 63 -6.51 10.65 -5.17
C GLY A 63 -5.65 10.14 -6.32
N ASN A 64 -4.74 9.22 -6.00
CA ASN A 64 -4.09 8.40 -6.99
C ASN A 64 -5.19 7.59 -7.67
N THR A 65 -5.63 8.04 -8.84
CA THR A 65 -6.42 7.22 -9.74
C THR A 65 -5.53 6.07 -10.19
N ALA A 66 -5.63 4.96 -9.46
CA ALA A 66 -5.16 3.67 -9.89
C ALA A 66 -5.96 3.33 -11.16
N SER A 67 -5.39 3.64 -12.32
CA SER A 67 -5.88 3.15 -13.59
C SER A 67 -5.95 1.62 -13.50
N GLY A 68 -7.17 1.11 -13.55
CA GLY A 68 -7.50 -0.26 -13.27
C GLY A 68 -6.74 -1.23 -14.16
N ASN A 69 -5.89 -2.03 -13.54
CA ASN A 69 -5.56 -3.36 -14.05
C ASN A 69 -6.64 -4.32 -13.54
N THR A 70 -7.84 -4.25 -14.11
CA THR A 70 -8.80 -5.35 -14.02
C THR A 70 -8.41 -6.37 -15.08
N ALA A 71 -7.44 -7.23 -14.75
CA ALA A 71 -7.15 -8.40 -15.55
C ALA A 71 -8.42 -9.25 -15.65
N SER A 72 -8.88 -9.46 -16.88
CA SER A 72 -9.99 -10.35 -17.18
C SER A 72 -9.57 -11.78 -16.81
N TRP A 73 -10.27 -12.36 -15.83
CA TRP A 73 -10.01 -13.72 -15.36
C TRP A 73 -10.51 -14.72 -16.41
N ASN A 74 -9.59 -15.36 -17.14
CA ASN A 74 -9.91 -16.44 -18.07
C ASN A 74 -10.18 -17.73 -17.26
N THR A 75 -11.44 -18.03 -17.01
CA THR A 75 -11.86 -19.28 -16.35
C THR A 75 -12.24 -20.33 -17.40
N SER A 76 -11.27 -21.14 -17.83
CA SER A 76 -11.57 -22.37 -18.57
C SER A 76 -11.98 -23.47 -17.57
N ARG A 77 -13.24 -23.94 -17.61
CA ARG A 77 -13.73 -25.12 -16.88
C ARG A 77 -13.98 -26.27 -17.88
N PRO A 78 -13.74 -27.54 -17.51
CA PRO A 78 -14.18 -28.67 -18.30
C PRO A 78 -15.64 -29.03 -18.02
N ASP A 79 -16.20 -29.66 -19.04
CA ASP A 79 -17.59 -29.95 -19.36
C ASP A 79 -18.19 -30.99 -18.41
N ASP A 80 -19.45 -30.81 -18.02
CA ASP A 80 -20.21 -31.91 -17.40
C ASP A 80 -21.67 -31.90 -17.89
N SER A 81 -22.03 -32.98 -18.58
CA SER A 81 -23.34 -33.28 -19.14
C SER A 81 -24.02 -34.34 -18.27
N GLY A 82 -25.18 -34.06 -17.66
CA GLY A 82 -25.90 -35.10 -16.92
C GLY A 82 -27.11 -34.66 -16.08
N GLN A 83 -28.27 -34.70 -16.72
CA GLN A 83 -29.67 -34.86 -16.25
C GLN A 83 -30.02 -34.98 -14.72
N SER A 84 -30.92 -34.09 -14.30
CA SER A 84 -32.25 -34.34 -13.66
C SER A 84 -32.46 -35.52 -12.68
N ALA A 85 -32.78 -35.20 -11.41
CA ALA A 85 -33.90 -35.79 -10.66
C ALA A 85 -34.25 -34.95 -9.41
N ALA A 86 -35.52 -34.60 -9.26
CA ALA A 86 -36.03 -33.80 -8.15
C ALA A 86 -36.17 -34.63 -6.87
N THR A 87 -35.53 -34.18 -5.79
CA THR A 87 -35.82 -34.61 -4.42
C THR A 87 -35.85 -33.38 -3.52
N LYS A 88 -37.01 -33.09 -2.92
CA LYS A 88 -37.18 -32.01 -1.93
C LYS A 88 -36.42 -32.39 -0.65
N THR A 89 -35.12 -32.16 -0.63
CA THR A 89 -34.34 -32.08 0.59
C THR A 89 -34.33 -30.63 1.05
N ARG A 90 -34.70 -30.41 2.31
CA ARG A 90 -34.49 -29.14 3.02
C ARG A 90 -32.99 -28.94 3.14
N THR A 91 -32.38 -28.41 2.08
CA THR A 91 -30.99 -28.01 2.07
C THR A 91 -30.84 -26.87 3.08
N LYS A 92 -30.00 -27.06 4.10
CA LYS A 92 -29.36 -25.90 4.72
C LYS A 92 -28.80 -25.11 3.54
N LYS A 93 -29.29 -23.90 3.28
CA LYS A 93 -28.60 -22.97 2.38
C LYS A 93 -27.22 -22.82 2.99
N ASN A 94 -26.25 -23.58 2.49
CA ASN A 94 -24.85 -23.29 2.73
C ASN A 94 -24.64 -21.96 2.04
N ASN A 95 -24.72 -20.90 2.83
CA ASN A 95 -24.68 -19.51 2.43
C ASN A 95 -23.23 -19.10 2.11
N THR A 96 -22.48 -20.01 1.48
CA THR A 96 -21.08 -19.85 1.15
C THR A 96 -21.03 -19.11 -0.17
N MET A 97 -20.66 -17.83 -0.15
CA MET A 97 -20.44 -17.06 -1.36
C MET A 97 -19.34 -17.72 -2.19
N SER A 98 -19.54 -17.78 -3.50
CA SER A 98 -18.54 -18.25 -4.45
C SER A 98 -17.34 -17.30 -4.50
N LEU A 99 -16.20 -17.79 -5.02
CA LEU A 99 -15.02 -16.97 -5.25
C LEU A 99 -15.34 -15.70 -6.07
N GLU A 100 -16.12 -15.85 -7.13
CA GLU A 100 -16.50 -14.75 -8.02
C GLU A 100 -17.29 -13.67 -7.27
N GLU A 101 -18.29 -14.07 -6.48
CA GLU A 101 -19.09 -13.13 -5.68
C GLU A 101 -18.24 -12.43 -4.61
N LEU A 102 -17.32 -13.14 -3.97
CA LEU A 102 -16.40 -12.57 -2.98
C LEU A 102 -15.43 -11.56 -3.61
N LEU A 103 -14.85 -11.90 -4.76
CA LEU A 103 -13.95 -11.00 -5.49
C LEU A 103 -14.68 -9.79 -6.06
N ALA A 104 -15.90 -9.96 -6.58
CA ALA A 104 -16.72 -8.85 -7.05
C ALA A 104 -17.07 -7.89 -5.90
N LEU A 105 -17.45 -8.43 -4.73
CA LEU A 105 -17.72 -7.61 -3.55
C LEU A 105 -16.46 -6.88 -3.06
N ALA A 106 -15.34 -7.59 -2.97
CA ALA A 106 -14.06 -6.98 -2.58
C ALA A 106 -13.62 -5.88 -3.58
N THR A 107 -13.82 -6.09 -4.88
CA THR A 107 -13.49 -5.09 -5.90
C THR A 107 -14.30 -3.81 -5.70
N ARG A 108 -15.62 -3.94 -5.44
CA ARG A 108 -16.49 -2.77 -5.16
C ARG A 108 -16.03 -1.96 -3.94
N TYR A 109 -15.62 -2.62 -2.86
CA TYR A 109 -15.07 -1.91 -1.70
C TYR A 109 -13.70 -1.28 -2.00
N GLY A 110 -12.89 -1.91 -2.83
CA GLY A 110 -11.62 -1.36 -3.31
C GLY A 110 -11.79 -0.11 -4.17
N ASP A 111 -12.78 -0.11 -5.08
CA ASP A 111 -13.13 1.02 -5.93
C ASP A 111 -13.74 2.18 -5.12
N ALA A 112 -14.43 1.87 -4.02
CA ALA A 112 -14.90 2.85 -3.05
C ALA A 112 -13.82 3.34 -2.08
N GLU A 113 -12.58 2.85 -2.22
CA GLU A 113 -11.44 3.11 -1.33
C GLU A 113 -11.69 2.74 0.15
N ASP A 114 -12.71 1.90 0.43
CA ASP A 114 -13.02 1.39 1.76
C ASP A 114 -12.27 0.08 2.02
N TYR A 115 -10.95 0.22 2.13
CA TYR A 115 -10.02 -0.90 2.36
C TYR A 115 -10.24 -1.58 3.71
N ARG A 116 -10.85 -0.88 4.69
CA ARG A 116 -11.16 -1.45 6.00
C ARG A 116 -12.27 -2.48 5.92
N GLN A 117 -13.28 -2.27 5.07
CA GLN A 117 -14.33 -3.25 4.81
C GLN A 117 -13.90 -4.30 3.77
N GLN A 118 -13.01 -3.94 2.85
CA GLN A 118 -12.48 -4.87 1.85
C GLN A 118 -11.69 -6.04 2.46
N LEU A 119 -10.80 -5.76 3.43
CA LEU A 119 -9.89 -6.77 3.98
C LEU A 119 -10.60 -7.97 4.64
N PRO A 120 -11.64 -7.80 5.47
CA PRO A 120 -12.40 -8.94 6.02
C PRO A 120 -12.98 -9.87 4.95
N ILE A 121 -13.44 -9.31 3.82
CA ILE A 121 -13.99 -10.09 2.69
C ILE A 121 -12.88 -10.88 2.02
N LEU A 122 -11.74 -10.24 1.75
CA LEU A 122 -10.59 -10.90 1.17
C LEU A 122 -9.97 -11.96 2.08
N GLN A 123 -9.95 -11.74 3.40
CA GLN A 123 -9.52 -12.74 4.39
C GLN A 123 -10.47 -13.95 4.41
N HIS A 124 -11.77 -13.72 4.22
CA HIS A 124 -12.72 -14.81 4.08
C HIS A 124 -12.49 -15.59 2.79
N ALA A 125 -12.25 -14.89 1.67
CA ALA A 125 -11.90 -15.51 0.39
C ALA A 125 -10.60 -16.33 0.48
N GLN A 126 -9.56 -15.77 1.11
CA GLN A 126 -8.26 -16.42 1.33
C GLN A 126 -8.40 -17.75 2.08
N LYS A 127 -9.27 -17.81 3.09
CA LYS A 127 -9.51 -19.05 3.87
C LYS A 127 -10.15 -20.16 3.04
N GLN A 128 -10.98 -19.78 2.06
CA GLN A 128 -11.67 -20.74 1.19
C GLN A 128 -10.84 -21.11 -0.05
N TYR A 129 -10.05 -20.16 -0.55
CA TYR A 129 -9.33 -20.24 -1.81
C TYR A 129 -7.87 -19.79 -1.63
N PRO A 130 -7.04 -20.55 -0.90
CA PRO A 130 -5.69 -20.13 -0.52
C PRO A 130 -4.69 -20.07 -1.68
N ASP A 131 -5.01 -20.63 -2.84
CA ASP A 131 -4.09 -20.73 -3.98
C ASP A 131 -4.45 -19.76 -5.13
N VAL A 132 -5.27 -18.75 -4.85
CA VAL A 132 -5.67 -17.74 -5.84
C VAL A 132 -4.83 -16.48 -5.66
N ALA A 133 -3.87 -16.26 -6.56
CA ALA A 133 -2.95 -15.11 -6.51
C ALA A 133 -3.69 -13.76 -6.50
N GLY A 134 -4.82 -13.67 -7.20
CA GLY A 134 -5.68 -12.49 -7.24
C GLY A 134 -6.16 -11.99 -5.87
N ILE A 135 -6.44 -12.90 -4.94
CA ILE A 135 -6.86 -12.53 -3.58
C ILE A 135 -5.72 -11.79 -2.87
N TYR A 136 -4.52 -12.36 -2.92
CA TYR A 136 -3.34 -11.76 -2.31
C TYR A 136 -2.97 -10.44 -2.99
N ASN A 137 -3.13 -10.31 -4.31
CA ASN A 137 -2.92 -9.05 -5.00
C ASN A 137 -3.86 -7.95 -4.49
N LEU A 138 -5.16 -8.25 -4.35
CA LEU A 138 -6.14 -7.30 -3.82
C LEU A 138 -5.87 -6.95 -2.35
N MET A 139 -5.46 -7.93 -1.53
CA MET A 139 -5.05 -7.68 -0.14
C MET A 139 -3.81 -6.78 -0.06
N GLY A 140 -2.84 -7.00 -0.95
CA GLY A 140 -1.64 -6.16 -1.05
C GLY A 140 -1.98 -4.71 -1.40
N ILE A 141 -2.91 -4.51 -2.34
CA ILE A 141 -3.41 -3.17 -2.70
C ILE A 141 -4.08 -2.52 -1.49
N ALA A 142 -4.96 -3.24 -0.80
CA ALA A 142 -5.67 -2.74 0.38
C ALA A 142 -4.70 -2.32 1.49
N HIS A 143 -3.73 -3.18 1.83
CA HIS A 143 -2.72 -2.88 2.84
C HIS A 143 -1.84 -1.70 2.46
N ARG A 144 -1.42 -1.59 1.19
CA ARG A 144 -0.63 -0.44 0.71
C ARG A 144 -1.38 0.87 0.94
N ASN A 145 -2.66 0.93 0.58
CA ASN A 145 -3.46 2.15 0.71
C ASN A 145 -3.79 2.49 2.17
N LEU A 146 -3.75 1.50 3.07
CA LEU A 146 -3.85 1.71 4.52
C LEU A 146 -2.51 2.13 5.17
N GLY A 147 -1.40 2.14 4.41
CA GLY A 147 -0.06 2.41 4.94
C GLY A 147 0.62 1.19 5.60
N ASP A 148 0.00 0.02 5.51
CA ASP A 148 0.48 -1.24 6.07
C ASP A 148 1.48 -1.91 5.10
N TYR A 149 2.61 -1.25 4.85
CA TYR A 149 3.54 -1.63 3.78
C TYR A 149 4.13 -3.03 3.94
N TYR A 150 4.44 -3.47 5.18
CA TYR A 150 4.97 -4.81 5.42
C TYR A 150 3.98 -5.90 5.02
N GLN A 151 2.71 -5.76 5.42
CA GLN A 151 1.64 -6.69 5.04
C GLN A 151 1.40 -6.68 3.54
N ALA A 152 1.52 -5.52 2.88
CA ALA A 152 1.39 -5.41 1.44
C ALA A 152 2.49 -6.21 0.70
N VAL A 153 3.75 -6.07 1.12
CA VAL A 153 4.87 -6.85 0.56
C VAL A 153 4.64 -8.35 0.74
N GLU A 154 4.21 -8.78 1.93
CA GLU A 154 3.96 -10.20 2.21
C GLU A 154 2.84 -10.77 1.32
N CYS A 155 1.79 -9.99 1.07
CA CYS A 155 0.73 -10.38 0.15
C CYS A 155 1.25 -10.53 -1.27
N TYR A 156 2.03 -9.58 -1.79
CA TYR A 156 2.60 -9.70 -3.13
C TYR A 156 3.62 -10.83 -3.25
N ARG A 157 4.38 -11.10 -2.18
CA ARG A 157 5.27 -12.26 -2.10
C ARG A 157 4.49 -13.57 -2.29
N ARG A 158 3.37 -13.74 -1.57
CA ARG A 158 2.49 -14.90 -1.74
C ARG A 158 1.89 -14.98 -3.14
N ALA A 159 1.49 -13.86 -3.74
CA ALA A 159 1.00 -13.83 -5.11
C ALA A 159 2.07 -14.27 -6.13
N SER A 160 3.31 -13.80 -5.98
CA SER A 160 4.45 -14.20 -6.81
C SER A 160 4.84 -15.67 -6.65
N GLU A 161 4.63 -16.27 -5.48
CA GLU A 161 4.86 -17.71 -5.29
C GLU A 161 3.83 -18.56 -6.05
N LEU A 162 2.59 -18.09 -6.15
CA LEU A 162 1.51 -18.76 -6.88
C LEU A 162 1.63 -18.58 -8.40
N GLU A 163 2.08 -17.41 -8.84
CA GLU A 163 2.22 -17.04 -10.25
C GLU A 163 3.59 -16.36 -10.49
N PRO A 164 4.68 -17.14 -10.63
CA PRO A 164 6.04 -16.60 -10.70
C PRO A 164 6.34 -15.79 -11.97
N ASP A 165 5.62 -16.06 -13.06
CA ASP A 165 5.79 -15.37 -14.34
C ASP A 165 4.94 -14.08 -14.46
N ASN A 166 4.20 -13.72 -13.41
CA ASN A 166 3.36 -12.53 -13.39
C ASN A 166 4.11 -11.31 -12.84
N GLY A 167 4.62 -10.49 -13.74
CA GLY A 167 5.37 -9.27 -13.40
C GLY A 167 4.59 -8.20 -12.62
N VAL A 168 3.26 -8.32 -12.53
CA VAL A 168 2.41 -7.36 -11.80
C VAL A 168 2.76 -7.36 -10.31
N PHE A 169 3.00 -8.53 -9.71
CA PHE A 169 3.27 -8.64 -8.27
C PHE A 169 4.64 -8.09 -7.88
N LEU A 170 5.64 -8.28 -8.74
CA LEU A 170 6.97 -7.71 -8.57
C LEU A 170 6.93 -6.18 -8.67
N THR A 171 6.27 -5.64 -9.70
CA THR A 171 6.15 -4.18 -9.86
C THR A 171 5.30 -3.56 -8.76
N ASN A 172 4.26 -4.23 -8.28
CA ASN A 172 3.50 -3.80 -7.11
C ASN A 172 4.33 -3.79 -5.81
N THR A 173 5.24 -4.76 -5.64
CA THR A 173 6.21 -4.74 -4.54
C THR A 173 7.14 -3.53 -4.64
N GLY A 174 7.64 -3.22 -5.84
CA GLY A 174 8.41 -2.00 -6.11
C GLY A 174 7.63 -0.72 -5.75
N ILE A 175 6.35 -0.65 -6.09
CA ILE A 175 5.48 0.49 -5.73
C ILE A 175 5.33 0.64 -4.20
N VAL A 176 5.20 -0.46 -3.46
CA VAL A 176 5.12 -0.43 -1.99
C VAL A 176 6.43 0.05 -1.37
N LEU A 177 7.57 -0.41 -1.89
CA LEU A 177 8.89 0.05 -1.44
C LEU A 177 9.09 1.54 -1.71
N LEU A 178 8.68 2.01 -2.89
CA LEU A 178 8.69 3.42 -3.24
C LEU A 178 7.81 4.26 -2.29
N SER A 179 6.61 3.76 -1.97
CA SER A 179 5.66 4.40 -1.03
C SER A 179 6.17 4.42 0.41
N SER A 180 7.02 3.47 0.78
CA SER A 180 7.65 3.39 2.10
C SER A 180 9.04 4.05 2.15
N ASN A 181 9.41 4.82 1.12
CA ASN A 181 10.66 5.57 1.01
C ASN A 181 11.93 4.70 0.87
N HIS A 182 11.80 3.48 0.34
CA HIS A 182 12.90 2.56 0.00
C HIS A 182 13.10 2.54 -1.52
N ALA A 183 13.47 3.69 -2.10
CA ALA A 183 13.57 3.85 -3.55
C ALA A 183 14.63 2.93 -4.17
N ASP A 184 15.82 2.83 -3.56
CA ASP A 184 16.91 1.98 -4.08
C ASP A 184 16.51 0.50 -4.12
N GLU A 185 15.90 -0.01 -3.04
CA GLU A 185 15.43 -1.40 -2.98
C GLU A 185 14.33 -1.68 -4.01
N SER A 186 13.48 -0.69 -4.31
CA SER A 186 12.40 -0.85 -5.27
C SER A 186 12.91 -1.13 -6.70
N LEU A 187 14.10 -0.65 -7.06
CA LEU A 187 14.69 -0.81 -8.39
C LEU A 187 14.82 -2.29 -8.76
N ALA A 188 15.34 -3.12 -7.84
CA ALA A 188 15.54 -4.54 -8.08
C ALA A 188 14.22 -5.29 -8.39
N PHE A 189 13.09 -4.82 -7.84
CA PHE A 189 11.77 -5.41 -8.12
C PHE A 189 11.22 -4.94 -9.47
N PHE A 190 11.40 -3.67 -9.83
CA PHE A 190 11.02 -3.18 -11.15
C PHE A 190 11.86 -3.82 -12.26
N GLU A 191 13.16 -3.95 -12.08
CA GLU A 191 14.08 -4.58 -13.05
C GLU A 191 13.73 -6.05 -13.32
N LYS A 192 13.20 -6.77 -12.32
CA LYS A 192 12.69 -8.14 -12.50
C LYS A 192 11.30 -8.19 -13.11
N GLY A 193 10.41 -7.27 -12.73
CA GLY A 193 9.00 -7.28 -13.14
C GLY A 193 8.74 -6.72 -14.54
N LEU A 194 9.44 -5.65 -14.94
CA LEU A 194 9.23 -4.98 -16.23
C LEU A 194 9.44 -5.89 -17.45
N PRO A 195 10.49 -6.74 -17.51
CA PRO A 195 10.65 -7.67 -18.63
C PRO A 195 9.48 -8.66 -18.77
N LEU A 196 8.91 -9.12 -17.64
CA LEU A 196 7.76 -10.03 -17.63
C LEU A 196 6.50 -9.32 -18.14
N LEU A 197 6.25 -8.09 -17.69
CA LEU A 197 5.13 -7.29 -18.17
C LEU A 197 5.24 -6.99 -19.66
N LYS A 198 6.44 -6.66 -20.13
CA LYS A 198 6.70 -6.40 -21.55
C LYS A 198 6.48 -7.65 -22.40
N LYS A 199 7.01 -8.80 -21.96
CA LYS A 199 6.85 -10.08 -22.66
C LYS A 199 5.38 -10.50 -22.76
N ALA A 200 4.58 -10.16 -21.76
CA ALA A 200 3.15 -10.49 -21.71
C ALA A 200 2.26 -9.44 -22.41
N ASP A 201 2.84 -8.43 -23.08
CA ASP A 201 2.12 -7.26 -23.64
C ASP A 201 1.12 -6.67 -22.62
N SER A 202 1.53 -6.62 -21.36
CA SER A 202 0.65 -6.27 -20.26
C SER A 202 0.25 -4.79 -20.31
N PRO A 203 -1.04 -4.44 -20.13
CA PRO A 203 -1.48 -3.05 -19.99
C PRO A 203 -0.87 -2.35 -18.76
N ALA A 204 -0.32 -3.12 -17.82
CA ALA A 204 0.41 -2.60 -16.67
C ALA A 204 1.80 -2.06 -17.02
N TYR A 205 2.37 -2.43 -18.17
CA TYR A 205 3.76 -2.10 -18.50
C TYR A 205 4.03 -0.58 -18.52
N PRO A 206 3.20 0.27 -19.17
CA PRO A 206 3.46 1.71 -19.19
C PRO A 206 3.40 2.37 -17.80
N SER A 207 2.46 1.96 -16.95
CA SER A 207 2.33 2.50 -15.60
C SER A 207 3.45 2.02 -14.67
N ALA A 208 3.87 0.75 -14.79
CA ALA A 208 5.03 0.22 -14.09
C ALA A 208 6.32 0.94 -14.50
N LEU A 209 6.48 1.26 -15.79
CA LEU A 209 7.64 2.00 -16.30
C LEU A 209 7.68 3.44 -15.75
N GLY A 210 6.53 4.09 -15.61
CA GLY A 210 6.41 5.39 -14.95
C GLY A 210 6.78 5.35 -13.47
N ASN A 211 6.36 4.33 -12.73
CA ASN A 211 6.75 4.14 -11.33
C ASN A 211 8.25 3.81 -11.19
N TYR A 212 8.80 3.04 -12.11
CA TYR A 212 10.24 2.78 -12.17
C TYR A 212 11.04 4.05 -12.45
N ALA A 213 10.56 4.92 -13.35
CA ALA A 213 11.16 6.22 -13.58
C ALA A 213 11.21 7.07 -12.30
N LEU A 214 10.12 7.09 -11.52
CA LEU A 214 10.08 7.80 -10.24
C LEU A 214 11.05 7.19 -9.21
N ALA A 215 11.17 5.86 -9.17
CA ALA A 215 12.14 5.17 -8.32
C ALA A 215 13.59 5.52 -8.70
N LEU A 216 13.91 5.49 -10.00
CA LEU A 216 15.22 5.89 -10.53
C LEU A 216 15.55 7.33 -10.17
N ALA A 217 14.59 8.25 -10.33
CA ALA A 217 14.75 9.67 -10.00
C ALA A 217 15.07 9.86 -8.51
N LYS A 218 14.31 9.21 -7.61
CA LYS A 218 14.54 9.27 -6.17
C LYS A 218 15.86 8.64 -5.72
N SER A 219 16.38 7.70 -6.52
CA SER A 219 17.65 7.00 -6.29
C SER A 219 18.84 7.70 -6.98
N GLY A 220 18.63 8.85 -7.62
CA GLY A 220 19.67 9.65 -8.28
C GLY A 220 20.03 9.25 -9.71
N TYR A 221 19.35 8.27 -10.31
CA TYR A 221 19.57 7.83 -11.69
C TYR A 221 18.76 8.67 -12.69
N SER A 222 19.04 9.97 -12.75
CA SER A 222 18.27 10.97 -13.49
C SER A 222 18.10 10.66 -14.98
N ASP A 223 19.18 10.28 -15.68
CA ASP A 223 19.12 10.01 -17.13
C ASP A 223 18.24 8.80 -17.47
N ASN A 224 18.35 7.75 -16.67
CA ASN A 224 17.52 6.55 -16.82
C ASN A 224 16.05 6.87 -16.51
N ALA A 225 15.79 7.67 -15.48
CA ALA A 225 14.43 8.11 -15.14
C ALA A 225 13.77 8.86 -16.30
N VAL A 226 14.49 9.81 -16.92
CA VAL A 226 14.00 10.58 -18.08
C VAL A 226 13.71 9.67 -19.27
N ARG A 227 14.56 8.68 -19.54
CA ARG A 227 14.32 7.71 -20.61
C ARG A 227 13.06 6.88 -20.36
N CYS A 228 12.92 6.34 -19.15
CA CYS A 228 11.77 5.51 -18.78
C CYS A 228 10.46 6.30 -18.84
N ILE A 229 10.43 7.54 -18.35
CA ILE A 229 9.19 8.33 -18.39
C ILE A 229 8.81 8.76 -19.82
N LYS A 230 9.80 9.04 -20.68
CA LYS A 230 9.57 9.32 -22.11
C LYS A 230 8.97 8.09 -22.81
N GLU A 231 9.52 6.89 -22.58
CA GLU A 231 8.95 5.64 -23.12
C GLU A 231 7.54 5.40 -22.59
N ALA A 232 7.30 5.57 -21.29
CA ALA A 232 5.96 5.38 -20.71
C ALA A 232 4.92 6.34 -21.33
N ALA A 233 5.29 7.60 -21.58
CA ALA A 233 4.43 8.58 -22.24
C ALA A 233 4.10 8.21 -23.69
N LEU A 234 5.09 7.71 -24.46
CA LEU A 234 4.88 7.23 -25.83
C LEU A 234 3.93 6.03 -25.87
N LEU A 235 3.91 5.22 -24.81
CA LEU A 235 2.99 4.08 -24.65
C LEU A 235 1.61 4.48 -24.09
N GLY A 236 1.31 5.78 -23.98
CA GLY A 236 0.00 6.27 -23.55
C GLY A 236 -0.22 6.28 -22.04
N TYR A 237 0.84 6.27 -21.22
CA TYR A 237 0.69 6.39 -19.76
C TYR A 237 0.12 7.76 -19.36
N ALA A 238 -1.16 7.79 -18.98
CA ALA A 238 -1.90 9.02 -18.68
C ALA A 238 -1.25 9.88 -17.56
N ASN A 239 -0.67 9.23 -16.55
CA ASN A 239 -0.07 9.91 -15.40
C ASN A 239 1.41 10.29 -15.63
N ALA A 240 1.94 10.17 -16.86
CA ALA A 240 3.32 10.53 -17.16
C ALA A 240 3.64 12.00 -16.82
N GLY A 241 2.68 12.91 -17.04
CA GLY A 241 2.82 14.32 -16.69
C GLY A 241 2.91 14.60 -15.19
N GLU A 242 2.31 13.75 -14.35
CA GLU A 242 2.42 13.86 -12.89
C GLU A 242 3.78 13.37 -12.41
N VAL A 243 4.23 12.21 -12.91
CA VAL A 243 5.58 11.71 -12.60
C VAL A 243 6.65 12.71 -13.04
N ARG A 244 6.47 13.36 -14.21
CA ARG A 244 7.34 14.46 -14.64
C ARG A 244 7.44 15.56 -13.60
N ARG A 245 6.31 16.08 -13.11
CA ARG A 245 6.31 17.14 -12.09
C ARG A 245 7.04 16.72 -10.82
N GLN A 246 6.88 15.47 -10.42
CA GLN A 246 7.60 14.92 -9.26
C GLN A 246 9.11 14.86 -9.50
N MET A 247 9.54 14.51 -10.72
CA MET A 247 10.96 14.54 -11.10
C MET A 247 11.52 15.96 -11.13
N GLU A 248 10.76 16.93 -11.66
CA GLU A 248 11.14 18.34 -11.66
C GLU A 248 11.30 18.89 -10.25
N ALA A 249 10.44 18.49 -9.31
CA ALA A 249 10.56 18.82 -7.89
C ALA A 249 11.82 18.24 -7.24
N LEU A 250 12.39 17.17 -7.81
CA LEU A 250 13.68 16.59 -7.43
C LEU A 250 14.86 17.25 -8.17
N GLY A 251 14.63 18.31 -8.96
CA GLY A 251 15.65 18.99 -9.76
C GLY A 251 16.01 18.29 -11.06
N ILE A 252 15.22 17.29 -11.48
CA ILE A 252 15.45 16.54 -12.71
C ILE A 252 14.55 17.11 -13.81
N PHE A 253 15.15 17.92 -14.67
CA PHE A 253 14.48 18.52 -15.81
C PHE A 253 14.83 17.77 -17.08
N TYR A 254 13.89 17.71 -18.01
CA TYR A 254 14.18 17.22 -19.35
C TYR A 254 13.57 18.15 -20.39
N HIS A 255 14.43 18.58 -21.32
CA HIS A 255 14.05 19.32 -22.53
C HIS A 255 13.59 18.36 -23.64
#